data_AF-A0A533W3E0-F1
#
_entry.id   AF-A0A533W3E0-F1
#
_cell.length_a   1.000
_cell.length_b   1.000
_cell.length_c   1.000
_cell.angle_alpha   90.00
_cell.angle_beta   90.00
_cell.angle_gamma   90.00
#
_symmetry.space_group_name_H-M   'P 1'
#
loop_
_entity.id
_entity.type
_entity.pdbx_description
1 polymer ?
#
loop_
_entity_poly.entity_id
_entity_poly.type
_entity_poly.pdbx_seq_one_letter_code
_entity_poly.pdbx_strand_id
1 'polypeptide(L)'
;DEVKTRIARAHIILDSIFGTGIKGEIREPYTSAIDAINKSKAYVLAVDIPSGFDPNTGQIHEKCVRADATITFHRPKVGLAKGKKYTGPVHLEFIGIPPEAESGVVS
;
A
#
# COMPACT_ATOMS: atom_id res chain seq x y z
N ASP A 1 -10.16 -19.62 -6.63
CA ASP A 1 -10.64 -18.72 -7.69
C ASP A 1 -11.68 -17.69 -7.27
N GLU A 2 -12.50 -17.93 -6.24
CA GLU A 2 -13.51 -16.96 -5.75
C GLU A 2 -12.99 -15.52 -5.54
N VAL A 3 -11.80 -15.37 -4.97
CA VAL A 3 -11.16 -14.05 -4.75
C VAL A 3 -11.01 -13.27 -6.06
N LYS A 4 -10.59 -13.91 -7.15
CA LYS A 4 -10.45 -13.27 -8.46
C LYS A 4 -11.81 -12.83 -9.00
N THR A 5 -12.86 -13.64 -8.81
CA THR A 5 -14.23 -13.27 -9.18
C THR A 5 -14.73 -12.06 -8.39
N ARG A 6 -14.44 -12.00 -7.09
CA ARG A 6 -14.80 -10.83 -6.25
C ARG A 6 -14.06 -9.58 -6.68
N ILE A 7 -12.75 -9.68 -6.96
CA ILE A 7 -11.93 -8.58 -7.49
C ILE A 7 -12.50 -8.06 -8.82
N ALA A 8 -12.83 -8.96 -9.75
CA ALA A 8 -13.33 -8.59 -11.07
C ALA A 8 -14.69 -7.85 -11.04
N ARG A 9 -15.48 -8.04 -9.98
CA ARG A 9 -16.80 -7.41 -9.80
C ARG A 9 -16.79 -6.24 -8.83
N ALA A 10 -15.65 -5.95 -8.19
CA ALA A 10 -15.53 -4.87 -7.24
C ALA A 10 -15.53 -3.51 -7.95
N HIS A 11 -16.19 -2.53 -7.35
CA HIS A 11 -16.08 -1.13 -7.78
C HIS A 11 -14.93 -0.42 -7.04
N ILE A 12 -14.67 -0.84 -5.79
CA ILE A 12 -13.60 -0.34 -4.94
C ILE A 12 -12.87 -1.53 -4.34
N ILE A 13 -11.55 -1.49 -4.31
CA ILE A 13 -10.68 -2.46 -3.65
C ILE A 13 -9.87 -1.72 -2.59
N LEU A 14 -9.88 -2.26 -1.38
CA LEU A 14 -8.97 -1.83 -0.31
C LEU A 14 -7.76 -2.75 -0.33
N ASP A 15 -6.59 -2.17 -0.63
CA ASP A 15 -5.33 -2.88 -0.53
C ASP A 15 -4.77 -2.74 0.89
N SER A 16 -4.93 -3.80 1.66
CA SER A 16 -4.40 -3.97 3.01
C SER A 16 -3.68 -5.32 3.16
N ILE A 17 -3.08 -5.82 2.08
CA ILE A 17 -2.40 -7.13 2.10
C ILE A 17 -1.11 -7.02 2.91
N PHE A 18 -0.30 -5.99 2.64
CA PHE A 18 0.97 -5.74 3.30
C PHE A 18 1.14 -4.27 3.65
N GLY A 19 1.65 -4.01 4.87
CA GLY A 19 2.15 -2.69 5.29
C GLY A 19 3.68 -2.64 5.28
N THR A 20 4.26 -1.80 6.14
CA THR A 20 5.72 -1.58 6.25
C THR A 20 6.55 -2.81 6.68
N GLY A 21 5.91 -3.87 7.19
CA GLY A 21 6.58 -5.04 7.77
C GLY A 21 7.05 -6.10 6.79
N ILE A 22 6.80 -5.97 5.49
CA ILE A 22 7.18 -6.99 4.53
C ILE A 22 8.71 -7.03 4.31
N LYS A 23 9.27 -8.24 4.26
CA LYS A 23 10.68 -8.51 3.95
C LYS A 23 10.77 -9.67 2.97
N GLY A 24 11.59 -9.52 1.93
CA GLY A 24 11.81 -10.55 0.91
C GLY A 24 10.73 -10.59 -0.17
N GLU A 25 10.77 -11.65 -0.98
CA GLU A 25 9.94 -11.85 -2.17
C GLU A 25 8.46 -12.08 -1.81
N ILE A 26 7.56 -11.58 -2.67
CA ILE A 26 6.13 -11.80 -2.51
C ILE A 26 5.79 -13.17 -3.09
N ARG A 27 5.17 -14.03 -2.27
CA ARG A 27 4.81 -15.40 -2.64
C ARG A 27 3.31 -15.54 -2.90
N GLU A 28 2.93 -16.65 -3.52
CA GLU A 28 1.53 -17.03 -3.64
C GLU A 28 0.88 -17.22 -2.25
N PRO A 29 -0.42 -16.89 -2.08
CA PRO A 29 -1.37 -16.47 -3.12
C PRO A 29 -1.34 -14.95 -3.44
N TYR A 30 -0.46 -14.18 -2.79
CA TYR A 30 -0.48 -12.71 -2.85
C TYR A 30 0.02 -12.18 -4.19
N THR A 31 1.00 -12.84 -4.79
CA THR A 31 1.50 -12.53 -6.13
C THR A 31 0.39 -12.56 -7.18
N SER A 32 -0.46 -13.59 -7.16
CA SER A 32 -1.64 -13.67 -8.03
C SER A 32 -2.73 -12.66 -7.67
N ALA A 33 -2.89 -12.32 -6.39
CA ALA A 33 -3.87 -11.32 -5.95
C ALA A 33 -3.49 -9.92 -6.44
N ILE A 34 -2.23 -9.52 -6.29
CA ILE A 34 -1.71 -8.21 -6.75
C ILE A 34 -1.91 -8.07 -8.27
N ASP A 35 -1.64 -9.12 -9.05
CA ASP A 35 -1.89 -9.10 -10.49
C ASP A 35 -3.37 -8.91 -10.83
N ALA A 36 -4.26 -9.57 -10.09
CA ALA A 36 -5.70 -9.46 -10.30
C ALA A 36 -6.20 -8.05 -9.95
N ILE A 37 -5.72 -7.47 -8.84
CA ILE A 37 -6.03 -6.10 -8.41
C ILE A 37 -5.59 -5.11 -9.48
N ASN A 38 -4.33 -5.19 -9.92
CA ASN A 38 -3.75 -4.29 -10.93
C ASN A 38 -4.41 -4.38 -12.31
N LYS A 39 -5.08 -5.50 -12.63
CA LYS A 39 -5.84 -5.70 -13.88
C LYS A 39 -7.32 -5.31 -13.74
N SER A 40 -7.80 -5.10 -12.52
CA SER A 40 -9.19 -4.74 -12.28
C SER A 40 -9.48 -3.32 -12.77
N LYS A 41 -10.77 -3.01 -12.95
CA LYS A 41 -11.25 -1.65 -13.24
C LYS A 41 -11.74 -0.93 -11.97
N ALA A 42 -11.55 -1.55 -10.81
CA ALA A 42 -11.97 -0.99 -9.54
C ALA A 42 -11.09 0.21 -9.17
N TYR A 43 -11.64 1.14 -8.38
CA TYR A 43 -10.84 2.14 -7.70
C TYR A 43 -10.05 1.46 -6.57
N VAL A 44 -8.73 1.57 -6.58
CA VAL A 44 -7.85 0.91 -5.61
C VAL A 44 -7.36 1.93 -4.57
N LEU A 45 -7.75 1.71 -3.31
CA LEU A 45 -7.29 2.51 -2.18
C LEU A 45 -6.31 1.68 -1.34
N ALA A 46 -5.05 2.11 -1.28
CA ALA A 46 -4.05 1.47 -0.43
C ALA A 46 -4.12 1.98 1.01
N VAL A 47 -3.97 1.05 1.95
CA VAL A 47 -3.95 1.31 3.39
C VAL A 47 -2.52 1.22 3.89
N ASP A 48 -2.06 2.30 4.51
CA ASP A 48 -0.69 2.60 4.90
C ASP A 48 0.29 2.83 3.73
N ILE A 49 0.48 1.80 2.89
CA ILE A 49 1.28 1.80 1.66
C ILE A 49 0.69 0.80 0.65
N PRO A 50 0.92 0.95 -0.66
CA PRO A 50 0.56 -0.10 -1.61
C PRO A 50 1.35 -1.38 -1.32
N SER A 51 0.68 -2.53 -1.33
CA SER A 51 1.31 -3.82 -1.04
C SER A 51 2.42 -4.11 -2.03
N GLY A 52 3.63 -4.38 -1.51
CA GLY A 52 4.85 -4.58 -2.31
C GLY A 52 5.63 -3.31 -2.62
N PHE A 53 5.21 -2.16 -2.08
CA PHE A 53 5.95 -0.90 -2.12
C PHE A 53 6.97 -0.82 -0.98
N ASP A 54 8.20 -0.37 -1.26
CA ASP A 54 9.18 -0.09 -0.21
C ASP A 54 8.92 1.32 0.39
N PRO A 55 8.48 1.42 1.66
CA PRO A 55 8.15 2.70 2.29
C PRO A 55 9.38 3.61 2.51
N ASN A 56 10.59 3.07 2.52
CA ASN A 56 11.80 3.84 2.82
C ASN A 56 12.43 4.38 1.53
N THR A 57 12.49 3.54 0.50
CA THR A 57 13.20 3.87 -0.75
C THR A 57 12.26 4.34 -1.85
N GLY A 58 11.01 3.90 -1.84
CA GLY A 58 10.05 4.08 -2.93
C GLY A 58 10.28 3.14 -4.12
N GLN A 59 11.18 2.17 -3.97
CA GLN A 59 11.46 1.15 -4.98
C GLN A 59 10.45 0.00 -4.90
N ILE A 60 10.34 -0.73 -6.00
CA ILE A 60 9.57 -1.98 -6.08
C ILE A 60 10.55 -3.11 -6.30
N HIS A 61 10.50 -4.13 -5.46
CA HIS A 61 11.39 -5.29 -5.56
C HIS A 61 10.92 -6.28 -6.64
N GLU A 62 9.63 -6.62 -6.66
CA GLU A 62 9.07 -7.55 -7.65
C GLU A 62 7.71 -7.10 -8.18
N LYS A 63 6.71 -7.08 -7.30
CA LYS A 63 5.34 -6.67 -7.61
C LYS A 63 4.86 -5.66 -6.59
N CYS A 64 4.00 -4.76 -7.07
CA CYS A 64 3.40 -3.74 -6.24
C CYS A 64 1.99 -3.46 -6.74
N VAL A 65 1.06 -3.23 -5.82
CA VAL A 65 -0.26 -2.69 -6.14
C VAL A 65 -0.12 -1.27 -6.68
N ARG A 66 -0.87 -0.97 -7.74
CA ARG A 66 -1.04 0.39 -8.27
C ARG A 66 -2.33 0.96 -7.69
N ALA A 67 -2.18 1.80 -6.67
CA ALA A 67 -3.28 2.46 -6.02
C ALA A 67 -3.66 3.76 -6.73
N ASP A 68 -4.95 4.03 -6.80
CA ASP A 68 -5.49 5.31 -7.22
C ASP A 68 -5.34 6.38 -6.13
N ALA A 69 -5.32 5.97 -4.87
CA ALA A 69 -4.93 6.78 -3.71
C ALA A 69 -4.39 5.92 -2.57
N THR A 70 -3.66 6.53 -1.65
CA THR A 70 -3.13 5.89 -0.44
C THR A 70 -3.50 6.69 0.79
N ILE A 71 -4.00 6.03 1.83
CA ILE A 71 -4.10 6.60 3.18
C ILE A 71 -2.93 6.08 3.97
N THR A 72 -2.10 6.95 4.54
CA THR A 72 -0.96 6.59 5.37
C THR A 72 -1.12 7.15 6.78
N PHE A 73 -0.57 6.46 7.77
CA PHE A 73 -0.82 6.80 9.17
C PHE A 73 0.40 7.37 9.87
N HIS A 74 0.13 8.22 10.87
CA HIS A 74 1.09 8.79 11.84
C HIS A 74 2.15 9.72 11.23
N ARG A 75 2.97 9.24 10.29
CA ARG A 75 4.02 10.01 9.61
C ARG A 75 4.07 9.67 8.12
N PRO A 76 4.43 10.63 7.27
CA PRO A 76 4.68 10.34 5.86
C PRO A 76 5.95 9.48 5.74
N LYS A 77 5.87 8.41 4.93
CA LYS A 77 7.02 7.56 4.64
C LYS A 77 7.79 8.13 3.45
N VAL A 78 9.11 8.20 3.53
CA VAL A 78 9.97 8.86 2.52
C VAL A 78 9.77 8.30 1.11
N GLY A 79 9.57 6.99 1.01
CA GLY A 79 9.29 6.31 -0.25
C GLY A 79 8.02 6.81 -0.92
N LEU A 80 6.96 7.11 -0.15
CA LEU A 80 5.66 7.54 -0.71
C LEU A 80 5.77 8.81 -1.55
N ALA A 81 6.64 9.75 -1.16
CA ALA A 81 6.90 10.97 -1.93
C ALA A 81 7.56 10.69 -3.29
N LYS A 82 8.29 9.58 -3.43
CA LYS A 82 9.01 9.16 -4.64
C LYS A 82 8.18 8.20 -5.51
N GLY A 83 7.11 7.66 -4.95
CA GLY A 83 6.36 6.53 -5.49
C GLY A 83 5.03 6.87 -6.16
N LYS A 84 4.76 8.15 -6.52
CA LYS A 84 3.43 8.62 -6.95
C LYS A 84 2.75 7.75 -8.03
N LYS A 85 3.54 7.14 -8.92
CA LYS A 85 3.04 6.19 -9.95
C LYS A 85 2.39 4.91 -9.41
N TYR A 86 2.66 4.55 -8.15
CA TYR A 86 2.10 3.38 -7.46
C TYR A 86 1.15 3.77 -6.33
N THR A 87 1.38 4.92 -5.70
CA THR A 87 0.63 5.33 -4.51
C THR A 87 -0.62 6.16 -4.83
N GLY A 88 -0.66 6.81 -6.00
CA GLY A 88 -1.60 7.89 -6.26
C GLY A 88 -1.37 9.07 -5.29
N PRO A 89 -2.38 9.94 -5.10
CA PRO A 89 -2.39 10.93 -4.01
C PRO A 89 -2.30 10.25 -2.65
N VAL A 90 -1.53 10.85 -1.74
CA VAL A 90 -1.30 10.32 -0.38
C VAL A 90 -2.00 11.22 0.62
N HIS A 91 -2.85 10.63 1.46
CA HIS A 91 -3.55 11.27 2.56
C HIS A 91 -2.91 10.81 3.88
N LEU A 92 -2.41 11.75 4.70
CA LEU A 92 -1.86 11.45 6.01
C LEU A 92 -2.96 11.56 7.06
N GLU A 93 -3.19 10.48 7.80
CA GLU A 93 -4.17 10.44 8.88
C GLU A 93 -3.50 10.23 10.25
N PHE A 94 -3.96 10.99 11.23
CA PHE A 94 -3.51 10.90 12.61
C PHE A 94 -4.33 9.86 13.36
N ILE A 95 -3.65 8.85 13.91
CA ILE A 95 -4.28 7.74 14.62
C ILE A 95 -4.16 7.86 16.15
N GLY A 96 -3.94 9.08 16.65
CA GLY A 96 -3.88 9.36 18.09
C GLY A 96 -2.54 9.06 18.76
N ILE A 97 -1.43 9.01 18.02
CA ILE A 97 -0.09 8.91 18.63
C ILE A 97 0.21 10.22 19.37
N PRO A 98 0.47 10.18 20.69
CA PRO A 98 0.71 11.38 21.47
C PRO A 98 2.09 11.98 21.13
N PRO A 99 2.26 13.32 21.14
CA PRO A 99 3.54 13.97 20.81
C PRO A 99 4.71 13.49 21.69
N GLU A 100 4.44 13.09 22.94
CA GLU A 100 5.45 12.59 23.86
C GLU A 100 6.07 11.27 23.38
N ALA A 101 5.29 10.44 22.66
CA ALA A 101 5.77 9.20 22.04
C ALA A 101 6.66 9.46 20.81
N GLU A 102 6.66 10.68 20.29
CA GLU A 102 7.49 11.08 19.16
C GLU A 102 8.86 11.61 19.58
N SER A 103 9.02 11.98 20.85
CA SER A 103 10.25 12.55 21.37
C SER A 103 11.42 11.55 21.26
N GLY A 104 12.43 11.91 20.45
CA GLY A 104 13.61 11.08 20.19
C GLY A 104 13.44 10.03 19.08
N VAL A 105 12.27 9.92 18.44
CA VAL A 105 12.05 9.02 17.30
C VAL A 105 12.45 9.74 16.01
N VAL A 106 13.63 9.40 15.48
CA VAL A 106 14.10 9.87 14.17
C VAL A 106 13.44 9.03 13.07
N SER A 107 12.78 9.69 12.11
CA SER A 107 12.12 9.08 10.94
C SER A 107 13.10 8.72 9.84
#